data_AF-A0A3E4WMS2-F1
#
_entry.id   AF-A0A3E4WMS2-F1
#
_cell.length_a   1.000
_cell.length_b   1.000
_cell.length_c   1.000
_cell.angle_alpha   90.00
_cell.angle_beta   90.00
_cell.angle_gamma   90.00
#
_symmetry.space_group_name_H-M   'P 1'
#
loop_
_entity.id
_entity.type
_entity.pdbx_description
1 polymer ?
#
loop_
_entity_poly.entity_id
_entity_poly.type
_entity_poly.pdbx_seq_one_letter_code
_entity_poly.pdbx_strand_id
1 'polypeptide(L)'
;MAKKTDEKDVLIVRDEKTGEISVVAGLNADGSPKRTPAKAENARSFLQFDRHGDVLDNFFKNFFRQCKEPSRFGFYRVAAEQADKLLEVMKELLKNPDANRELLAPHTVDTSGYEKQVQEEQAAQTADQEQKPEEQPGQKQDDEPKNQEEMEQKNEQNQESPQQTQGNRGYQPIDESRINWQELEEKWGVKRDDLEKSGDLTKMLNYGKSDLVKVTPNFGGESFELDARLSFRKDGEGDVSLVPHFIRKEQKLDEYKEHKFSDEDRKNLRETGNLGRVVDLVDRETGEITPSFVSIDRKTNEITDVPASKVRIPERIGNTEITRQEQDMLRAGLPVRDKLIERKDGRKFLTTLQVNVEQRGVEFVPGTGRSPRTAQAQETKDNPTQAQSQGTETTANTQKEQRRNTWTNADGSIRPISKWSGVDFTEQQKADYVAGKAVKLENVTDKQGFHATMYIRFNPEKGRPYRYDTNPDNAQKVAPSNESRTQVAVNNEGKTNEVTKNLKEPLQKGQTAPKDETQQRQQEQPQRKSKGMRI
;
A
#
# COMPACT_ATOMS: atom_id res chain seq x y z
N MET A 1 -15.19 39.02 -24.86
CA MET A 1 -14.88 37.96 -23.89
C MET A 1 -14.66 36.68 -24.68
N ALA A 2 -13.42 36.19 -24.75
CA ALA A 2 -13.13 34.93 -25.44
C ALA A 2 -13.61 33.77 -24.57
N LYS A 3 -14.37 32.83 -25.16
CA LYS A 3 -14.72 31.57 -24.50
C LYS A 3 -13.41 30.86 -24.11
N LYS A 4 -13.18 30.62 -22.81
CA LYS A 4 -12.22 29.59 -22.39
C LYS A 4 -12.74 28.26 -22.93
N THR A 5 -12.05 27.66 -23.88
CA THR A 5 -12.32 26.30 -24.34
C THR A 5 -11.74 25.32 -23.33
N ASP A 6 -12.54 24.35 -22.87
CA ASP A 6 -12.11 23.20 -22.04
C ASP A 6 -11.24 22.22 -22.88
N GLU A 7 -10.18 22.72 -23.49
CA GLU A 7 -9.27 21.93 -24.33
C GLU A 7 -8.31 21.12 -23.45
N LYS A 8 -8.66 19.85 -23.23
CA LYS A 8 -7.78 18.86 -22.59
C LYS A 8 -6.85 18.22 -23.62
N ASP A 9 -5.60 18.02 -23.24
CA ASP A 9 -4.61 17.26 -23.99
C ASP A 9 -4.32 15.91 -23.27
N VAL A 10 -3.80 14.93 -24.01
CA VAL A 10 -3.25 13.67 -23.49
C VAL A 10 -1.78 13.54 -23.84
N LEU A 11 -1.03 12.82 -23.00
CA LEU A 11 0.41 12.64 -23.15
C LEU A 11 0.72 11.27 -23.77
N ILE A 12 1.34 11.29 -24.93
CA ILE A 12 1.91 10.13 -25.62
C ILE A 12 3.37 10.00 -25.18
N VAL A 13 3.78 8.76 -24.91
CA VAL A 13 5.17 8.42 -24.60
C VAL A 13 5.69 7.40 -25.61
N ARG A 14 6.91 7.66 -26.11
CA ARG A 14 7.71 6.72 -26.88
C ARG A 14 8.89 6.28 -26.01
N ASP A 15 9.05 4.97 -25.87
CA ASP A 15 10.26 4.40 -25.28
C ASP A 15 11.34 4.29 -26.38
N GLU A 16 12.40 5.07 -26.26
CA GLU A 16 13.48 5.13 -27.26
C GLU A 16 14.25 3.82 -27.38
N LYS A 17 14.26 2.96 -26.34
CA LYS A 17 14.96 1.66 -26.40
C LYS A 17 14.13 0.59 -27.09
N THR A 18 12.82 0.57 -26.88
CA THR A 18 11.95 -0.49 -27.42
C THR A 18 11.19 -0.05 -28.68
N GLY A 19 11.15 1.26 -28.96
CA GLY A 19 10.29 1.85 -29.99
C GLY A 19 8.80 1.78 -29.65
N GLU A 20 8.43 1.38 -28.43
CA GLU A 20 7.04 1.22 -28.03
C GLU A 20 6.37 2.58 -27.81
N ILE A 21 5.20 2.75 -28.40
CA ILE A 21 4.40 3.99 -28.33
C ILE A 21 3.12 3.70 -27.56
N SER A 22 2.89 4.47 -26.50
CA SER A 22 1.76 4.30 -25.59
C SER A 22 1.22 5.66 -25.13
N VAL A 23 0.05 5.66 -24.50
CA VAL A 23 -0.48 6.85 -23.82
C VAL A 23 -0.16 6.73 -22.34
N VAL A 24 0.25 7.84 -21.74
CA VAL A 24 0.56 7.94 -20.32
C VAL A 24 -0.74 7.93 -19.52
N ALA A 25 -0.79 7.10 -18.49
CA ALA A 25 -1.87 7.02 -17.51
C ALA A 25 -1.41 7.46 -16.10
N GLY A 26 -0.19 7.96 -15.97
CA GLY A 26 0.46 8.34 -14.73
C GLY A 26 1.92 7.88 -14.67
N LEU A 27 2.47 7.75 -13.47
CA LEU A 27 3.79 7.16 -13.20
C LEU A 27 3.65 5.82 -12.48
N ASN A 28 4.58 4.90 -12.71
CA ASN A 28 4.74 3.68 -11.94
C ASN A 28 5.54 3.97 -10.66
N ALA A 29 5.57 3.03 -9.72
CA ALA A 29 6.32 3.17 -8.46
C ALA A 29 7.84 3.37 -8.64
N ASP A 30 8.39 2.97 -9.79
CA ASP A 30 9.80 3.20 -10.16
C ASP A 30 10.03 4.52 -10.91
N GLY A 31 9.02 5.39 -10.94
CA GLY A 31 9.03 6.68 -11.63
C GLY A 31 8.94 6.58 -13.16
N SER A 32 8.88 5.39 -13.75
CA SER A 32 8.69 5.25 -15.20
C SER A 32 7.26 5.59 -15.62
N PRO A 33 7.00 6.00 -16.87
CA PRO A 33 5.64 6.31 -17.31
C PRO A 33 4.76 5.06 -17.25
N LYS A 34 3.59 5.18 -16.62
CA LYS A 34 2.55 4.15 -16.65
C LYS A 34 1.92 4.17 -18.04
N ARG A 35 2.15 3.11 -18.80
CA ARG A 35 1.80 3.01 -20.22
C ARG A 35 0.49 2.27 -20.39
N THR A 36 -0.43 2.87 -21.14
CA THR A 36 -1.68 2.24 -21.56
C THR A 36 -1.74 2.20 -23.09
N PRO A 37 -2.28 1.13 -23.70
CA PRO A 37 -2.42 1.07 -25.14
C PRO A 37 -3.25 2.24 -25.68
N ALA A 38 -2.72 2.89 -26.71
CA ALA A 38 -3.35 3.95 -27.49
C ALA A 38 -4.56 3.44 -28.29
N LYS A 39 -5.68 3.20 -27.60
CA LYS A 39 -6.98 2.75 -28.13
C LYS A 39 -8.12 3.49 -27.43
N ALA A 40 -9.20 3.80 -28.16
CA ALA A 40 -10.38 4.51 -27.63
C ALA A 40 -10.99 3.86 -26.38
N GLU A 41 -10.97 2.53 -26.29
CA GLU A 41 -11.46 1.76 -25.13
C GLU A 41 -10.73 2.13 -23.83
N ASN A 42 -9.49 2.63 -23.92
CA ASN A 42 -8.68 3.03 -22.79
C ASN A 42 -8.76 4.54 -22.49
N ALA A 43 -9.56 5.32 -23.23
CA ALA A 43 -9.58 6.78 -23.14
C ALA A 43 -9.83 7.33 -21.72
N ARG A 44 -10.62 6.60 -20.92
CA ARG A 44 -10.90 6.95 -19.51
C ARG A 44 -9.71 6.80 -18.57
N SER A 45 -8.69 6.05 -18.98
CA SER A 45 -7.49 5.79 -18.18
C SER A 45 -6.31 6.69 -18.56
N PHE A 46 -6.45 7.51 -19.59
CA PHE A 46 -5.39 8.40 -20.04
C PHE A 46 -5.24 9.58 -19.08
N LEU A 47 -4.01 9.99 -18.84
CA LEU A 47 -3.71 11.23 -18.15
C LEU A 47 -4.14 12.40 -19.04
N GLN A 48 -5.22 13.07 -18.65
CA GLN A 48 -5.74 14.28 -19.30
C GLN A 48 -5.33 15.50 -18.50
N PHE A 49 -4.87 16.54 -19.18
CA PHE A 49 -4.43 17.79 -18.55
C PHE A 49 -4.80 18.99 -19.41
N ASP A 50 -5.01 20.12 -18.74
CA ASP A 50 -5.20 21.40 -19.41
C ASP A 50 -3.85 21.96 -19.85
N ARG A 51 -3.79 22.60 -21.02
CA ARG A 51 -2.54 23.19 -21.57
C ARG A 51 -1.89 24.25 -20.69
N HIS A 52 -2.63 24.79 -19.73
CA HIS A 52 -2.20 25.83 -18.80
C HIS A 52 -2.29 25.39 -17.34
N GLY A 53 -2.45 24.09 -17.08
CA GLY A 53 -2.61 23.55 -15.72
C GLY A 53 -1.33 22.93 -15.16
N ASP A 54 -1.22 22.90 -13.83
CA ASP A 54 -0.04 22.41 -13.09
C ASP A 54 0.19 20.88 -13.18
N VAL A 55 -0.75 20.14 -13.76
CA VAL A 55 -0.72 18.66 -13.85
C VAL A 55 0.48 18.19 -14.67
N LEU A 56 0.79 18.86 -15.78
CA LEU A 56 1.89 18.48 -16.66
C LEU A 56 3.25 18.76 -15.99
N ASP A 57 3.36 19.92 -15.33
CA ASP A 57 4.55 20.34 -14.61
C ASP A 57 4.88 19.37 -13.47
N ASN A 58 3.86 18.99 -12.68
CA ASN A 58 4.00 18.03 -11.59
C ASN A 58 4.35 16.63 -12.10
N PHE A 59 3.77 16.19 -13.22
CA PHE A 59 4.14 14.93 -13.84
C PHE A 59 5.64 14.90 -14.18
N PHE A 60 6.16 15.91 -14.87
CA PHE A 60 7.56 15.91 -15.28
C PHE A 60 8.53 16.07 -14.11
N LYS A 61 8.24 16.92 -13.12
CA LYS A 61 9.06 17.02 -11.91
C LYS A 61 9.17 15.68 -11.17
N ASN A 62 8.05 14.97 -11.02
CA ASN A 62 8.05 13.65 -10.39
C ASN A 62 8.77 12.61 -11.25
N PHE A 63 8.56 12.64 -12.57
CA PHE A 63 9.23 11.76 -13.51
C PHE A 63 10.75 11.92 -13.45
N PHE A 64 11.29 13.14 -13.53
CA PHE A 64 12.73 13.38 -13.45
C PHE A 64 13.32 13.06 -12.07
N ARG A 65 12.52 13.16 -11.00
CA ARG A 65 12.96 12.83 -9.64
C ARG A 65 13.01 11.33 -9.37
N GLN A 66 12.09 10.56 -9.93
CA GLN A 66 11.88 9.15 -9.58
C GLN A 66 12.36 8.19 -10.66
N CYS A 67 12.29 8.58 -11.94
CA CYS A 67 12.69 7.72 -13.04
C CYS A 67 14.22 7.60 -13.10
N LYS A 68 14.72 6.37 -13.18
CA LYS A 68 16.17 6.11 -13.29
C LYS A 68 16.77 6.52 -14.63
N GLU A 69 15.98 6.49 -15.71
CA GLU A 69 16.42 6.80 -17.08
C GLU A 69 15.42 7.74 -17.76
N PRO A 70 15.29 9.01 -17.31
CA PRO A 70 14.24 9.89 -17.80
C PRO A 70 14.45 10.29 -19.28
N SER A 71 15.72 10.42 -19.71
CA SER A 71 16.09 10.73 -21.11
C SER A 71 15.78 9.62 -22.12
N ARG A 72 15.39 8.42 -21.66
CA ARG A 72 14.95 7.31 -22.51
C ARG A 72 13.57 7.55 -23.13
N PHE A 73 12.79 8.48 -22.60
CA PHE A 73 11.39 8.65 -22.98
C PHE A 73 11.18 9.94 -23.78
N GLY A 74 10.63 9.79 -24.98
CA GLY A 74 10.15 10.92 -25.79
C GLY A 74 8.68 11.20 -25.49
N PHE A 75 8.32 12.46 -25.27
CA PHE A 75 6.97 12.86 -24.92
C PHE A 75 6.33 13.76 -25.97
N TYR A 76 5.06 13.47 -26.27
CA TYR A 76 4.29 14.19 -27.27
C TYR A 76 2.87 14.43 -26.75
N ARG A 77 2.28 15.59 -27.04
CA ARG A 77 0.92 15.94 -26.64
C ARG A 77 -0.02 15.96 -27.83
N VAL A 78 -1.24 15.49 -27.63
CA VAL A 78 -2.34 15.58 -28.61
C VAL A 78 -3.62 15.98 -27.89
N ALA A 79 -4.50 16.71 -28.57
CA ALA A 79 -5.81 17.05 -28.02
C ALA A 79 -6.60 15.79 -27.70
N ALA A 80 -7.17 15.71 -26.49
CA ALA A 80 -7.88 14.52 -26.00
C ALA A 80 -9.05 14.14 -26.89
N GLU A 81 -9.79 15.13 -27.41
CA GLU A 81 -10.92 14.92 -28.34
C GLU A 81 -10.50 14.35 -29.69
N GLN A 82 -9.23 14.54 -30.08
CA GLN A 82 -8.69 14.08 -31.36
C GLN A 82 -7.72 12.91 -31.19
N ALA A 83 -7.51 12.43 -29.96
CA ALA A 83 -6.57 11.35 -29.65
C ALA A 83 -6.87 10.11 -30.50
N ASP A 84 -8.14 9.71 -30.62
CA ASP A 84 -8.52 8.52 -31.39
C ASP A 84 -8.08 8.56 -32.86
N LYS A 85 -7.99 9.75 -33.47
CA LYS A 85 -7.59 9.93 -34.88
C LYS A 85 -6.08 10.17 -35.02
N LEU A 86 -5.53 11.01 -34.15
CA LEU A 86 -4.12 11.41 -34.21
C LEU A 86 -3.18 10.32 -33.69
N LEU A 87 -3.64 9.40 -32.84
CA LEU A 87 -2.81 8.33 -32.30
C LEU A 87 -2.29 7.37 -33.38
N GLU A 88 -3.08 7.07 -34.42
CA GLU A 88 -2.61 6.22 -35.53
C GLU A 88 -1.55 6.92 -36.37
N VAL A 89 -1.75 8.21 -36.65
CA VAL A 89 -0.79 9.03 -37.38
C VAL A 89 0.50 9.21 -36.57
N MET A 90 0.39 9.53 -35.28
CA MET A 90 1.53 9.64 -34.37
C MET A 90 2.29 8.32 -34.26
N LYS A 91 1.60 7.17 -34.23
CA LYS A 91 2.27 5.86 -34.27
C LYS A 91 3.14 5.68 -35.50
N GLU A 92 2.68 6.13 -36.67
CA GLU A 92 3.46 6.03 -37.91
C GLU A 92 4.65 7.00 -37.92
N LEU A 93 4.42 8.26 -37.53
CA LEU A 93 5.47 9.29 -37.50
C LEU A 93 6.58 8.94 -36.50
N LEU A 94 6.20 8.39 -35.34
CA LEU A 94 7.13 8.02 -34.27
C LEU A 94 7.90 6.72 -34.53
N LYS A 95 7.66 6.01 -35.64
CA LYS A 95 8.58 4.93 -36.07
C LYS A 95 9.95 5.49 -36.44
N ASN A 96 10.00 6.69 -37.04
CA ASN A 96 11.21 7.43 -37.40
C ASN A 96 11.07 8.90 -36.99
N PRO A 97 11.26 9.23 -35.70
CA PRO A 97 11.03 10.60 -35.20
C PRO A 97 11.97 11.62 -35.83
N ASP A 98 13.22 11.25 -36.14
CA ASP A 98 14.20 12.15 -36.75
C ASP A 98 13.81 12.56 -38.17
N ALA A 99 13.34 11.62 -38.99
CA ALA A 99 12.88 11.90 -40.35
C ALA A 99 11.57 12.71 -40.37
N ASN A 100 10.77 12.60 -39.31
CA ASN A 100 9.47 13.25 -39.17
C ASN A 100 9.50 14.46 -38.21
N ARG A 101 10.70 14.98 -37.91
CA ARG A 101 10.90 16.01 -36.88
C ARG A 101 10.03 17.26 -37.09
N GLU A 102 9.91 17.74 -38.33
CA GLU A 102 9.09 18.91 -38.65
C GLU A 102 7.60 18.68 -38.38
N LEU A 103 7.10 17.47 -38.66
CA LEU A 103 5.70 17.09 -38.44
C LEU A 103 5.39 16.81 -36.97
N LEU A 104 6.39 16.36 -36.20
CA LEU A 104 6.26 16.07 -34.78
C LEU A 104 6.44 17.32 -33.88
N ALA A 105 7.16 18.34 -34.36
CA ALA A 105 7.50 19.53 -33.58
C ALA A 105 6.31 20.22 -32.87
N PRO A 106 5.11 20.36 -33.49
CA PRO A 106 3.95 20.97 -32.79
C PRO A 106 3.45 20.14 -31.60
N HIS A 107 3.74 18.84 -31.60
CA HIS A 107 3.31 17.88 -30.62
C HIS A 107 4.39 17.54 -29.60
N THR A 108 5.68 17.78 -29.91
CA THR A 108 6.78 17.49 -28.98
C THR A 108 6.66 18.34 -27.71
N VAL A 109 6.84 17.68 -26.56
CA VAL A 109 6.90 18.36 -25.26
C VAL A 109 8.36 18.62 -24.92
N ASP A 110 8.71 19.88 -24.69
CA ASP A 110 10.04 20.24 -24.19
C ASP A 110 10.14 19.92 -22.69
N THR A 111 10.99 18.96 -22.36
CA THR A 111 11.20 18.49 -20.99
C THR A 111 12.47 19.05 -20.33
N SER A 112 13.29 19.79 -21.08
CA SER A 112 14.62 20.23 -20.65
C SER A 112 14.58 21.20 -19.47
N GLY A 113 13.52 22.00 -19.35
CA GLY A 113 13.31 22.91 -18.22
C GLY A 113 13.09 22.17 -16.90
N TYR A 114 12.34 21.07 -16.90
CA TYR A 114 12.06 20.27 -15.70
C TYR A 114 13.30 19.53 -15.22
N GLU A 115 14.09 18.99 -16.16
CA GLU A 115 15.34 18.30 -15.85
C GLU A 115 16.33 19.22 -15.12
N LYS A 116 16.50 20.45 -15.63
CA LYS A 116 17.38 21.45 -15.00
C LYS A 116 16.91 21.84 -13.60
N GLN A 117 15.61 22.11 -13.43
CA GLN A 117 15.04 22.46 -12.12
C GLN A 117 15.26 21.35 -11.09
N VAL A 118 15.02 20.08 -11.45
CA VAL A 118 15.21 18.95 -10.54
C VAL A 118 16.70 18.74 -10.21
N GLN A 119 17.61 18.94 -11.16
CA GLN A 119 19.05 18.87 -10.91
C GLN A 119 19.54 19.98 -9.97
N GLU A 120 19.05 21.21 -10.13
CA GLU A 120 19.36 22.35 -9.25
C GLU A 120 18.81 22.13 -7.83
N GLU A 121 17.58 21.62 -7.69
CA GLU A 121 16.99 21.27 -6.39
C GLU A 121 17.77 20.17 -5.66
N GLN A 122 18.22 19.13 -6.38
CA GLN A 122 19.02 18.04 -5.79
C GLN A 122 20.43 18.50 -5.42
N ALA A 123 21.05 19.37 -6.24
CA ALA A 123 22.35 19.95 -5.92
C ALA A 123 22.29 20.83 -4.66
N ALA A 124 21.24 21.65 -4.51
CA ALA A 124 21.02 22.48 -3.33
C ALA A 124 20.83 21.65 -2.04
N GLN A 125 20.09 20.54 -2.11
CA GLN A 125 19.89 19.62 -0.98
C GLN A 125 21.16 18.85 -0.57
N THR A 126 22.10 18.65 -1.51
CA THR A 126 23.37 17.96 -1.24
C THR A 126 24.38 18.91 -0.60
N ALA A 127 24.37 20.18 -1.00
CA ALA A 127 25.22 21.23 -0.41
C ALA A 127 24.88 21.54 1.07
N ASP A 128 23.60 21.45 1.46
CA ASP A 128 23.17 21.60 2.86
C ASP A 128 23.58 20.42 3.76
N GLN A 129 23.91 19.25 3.19
CA GLN A 129 24.36 18.08 3.96
C GLN A 129 25.88 18.04 4.20
N GLU A 130 26.68 18.80 3.44
CA GLU A 130 28.14 18.85 3.59
C GLU A 130 28.62 19.86 4.65
N GLN A 131 27.72 20.64 5.27
CA GLN A 131 28.03 21.46 6.46
C GLN A 131 27.62 20.74 7.75
N LYS A 132 28.22 19.58 8.01
CA LYS A 132 28.24 18.96 9.34
C LYS A 132 29.71 18.66 9.68
N PRO A 133 30.26 19.13 10.81
CA PRO A 133 31.67 18.92 11.11
C PRO A 133 31.98 17.42 11.23
N GLU A 134 32.99 16.96 10.47
CA GLU A 134 33.62 15.65 10.66
C GLU A 134 34.30 15.61 12.03
N GLU A 135 33.84 14.74 12.93
CA GLU A 135 34.63 14.32 14.10
C GLU A 135 35.34 12.99 13.79
N GLN A 136 36.66 13.02 13.88
CA GLN A 136 37.55 11.85 13.88
C GLN A 136 38.25 11.72 15.25
N PRO A 137 38.81 10.56 15.62
CA PRO A 137 38.27 9.75 16.71
C PRO A 137 39.21 9.53 17.90
N GLY A 138 38.60 9.33 19.07
CA GLY A 138 39.08 8.40 20.09
C GLY A 138 39.70 8.98 21.37
N GLN A 139 39.04 8.77 22.52
CA GLN A 139 39.62 8.18 23.72
C GLN A 139 38.51 7.77 24.71
N LYS A 140 38.63 6.56 25.26
CA LYS A 140 37.77 5.98 26.31
C LYS A 140 38.30 6.42 27.68
N GLN A 141 37.40 6.77 28.62
CA GLN A 141 37.27 6.09 29.92
C GLN A 141 36.12 6.67 30.77
N ASP A 142 35.23 5.75 31.18
CA ASP A 142 34.48 5.58 32.43
C ASP A 142 34.19 6.79 33.35
N ASP A 143 32.89 7.09 33.55
CA ASP A 143 32.19 6.86 34.83
C ASP A 143 30.68 7.17 34.71
N GLU A 144 29.87 6.33 35.35
CA GLU A 144 28.40 6.35 35.38
C GLU A 144 27.88 7.21 36.58
N PRO A 145 26.56 7.36 36.80
CA PRO A 145 25.64 8.35 36.23
C PRO A 145 25.18 9.41 37.27
N LYS A 146 24.67 10.56 36.83
CA LYS A 146 23.73 11.37 37.67
C LYS A 146 22.92 12.40 36.88
N ASN A 147 21.61 12.39 37.16
CA ASN A 147 20.57 13.40 36.92
C ASN A 147 20.23 13.80 35.47
N GLN A 148 19.24 13.08 34.91
CA GLN A 148 18.28 13.63 33.96
C GLN A 148 17.12 14.27 34.72
N GLU A 149 17.19 15.58 34.93
CA GLU A 149 16.06 16.46 35.23
C GLU A 149 16.61 17.90 35.15
N GLU A 150 16.62 18.46 33.93
CA GLU A 150 16.75 19.90 33.55
C GLU A 150 17.42 20.02 32.17
N MET A 151 16.72 19.65 31.10
CA MET A 151 17.07 20.13 29.75
C MET A 151 15.85 20.21 28.80
N GLU A 152 14.66 20.36 29.37
CA GLU A 152 13.47 20.86 28.67
C GLU A 152 13.31 22.35 29.02
N GLN A 153 14.17 23.22 28.47
CA GLN A 153 13.93 24.67 28.30
C GLN A 153 15.22 25.36 27.82
N LYS A 154 15.54 25.23 26.53
CA LYS A 154 16.23 26.26 25.72
C LYS A 154 16.49 25.75 24.31
N ASN A 155 15.57 26.05 23.40
CA ASN A 155 15.97 26.46 22.05
C ASN A 155 14.84 27.27 21.39
N GLU A 156 14.55 28.42 21.98
CA GLU A 156 13.89 29.55 21.31
C GLU A 156 14.78 30.77 21.52
N GLN A 157 15.68 31.05 20.57
CA GLN A 157 15.88 32.41 20.03
C GLN A 157 16.97 32.48 18.96
N ASN A 158 16.58 33.16 17.88
CA ASN A 158 17.35 33.83 16.83
C ASN A 158 18.05 32.99 15.75
N GLN A 159 17.56 33.13 14.51
CA GLN A 159 18.06 34.19 13.60
C GLN A 159 17.03 34.51 12.51
N GLU A 160 16.64 35.79 12.42
CA GLU A 160 15.96 36.40 11.27
C GLU A 160 17.00 36.83 10.22
N SER A 161 16.76 36.50 8.95
CA SER A 161 17.02 37.37 7.78
C SER A 161 16.27 36.83 6.54
N PRO A 162 15.90 37.69 5.56
CA PRO A 162 14.69 37.50 4.77
C PRO A 162 14.98 37.09 3.32
N GLN A 163 14.49 35.94 2.86
CA GLN A 163 14.20 35.73 1.43
C GLN A 163 13.30 34.50 1.18
N GLN A 164 12.08 34.81 0.69
CA GLN A 164 11.14 34.02 -0.10
C GLN A 164 10.74 32.61 0.39
N THR A 165 9.77 32.63 1.29
CA THR A 165 8.92 31.52 1.73
C THR A 165 7.93 31.04 0.66
N GLN A 166 8.17 29.86 0.07
CA GLN A 166 7.12 28.92 -0.34
C GLN A 166 7.65 27.47 -0.20
N GLY A 167 7.87 27.04 1.03
CA GLY A 167 8.41 25.69 1.25
C GLY A 167 8.56 25.25 2.70
N ASN A 168 7.84 25.82 3.66
CA ASN A 168 7.70 25.24 5.00
C ASN A 168 6.53 25.89 5.75
N ARG A 169 5.28 25.64 5.35
CA ARG A 169 4.15 25.97 6.22
C ARG A 169 4.04 24.83 7.23
N GLY A 170 4.58 25.04 8.43
CA GLY A 170 4.36 24.16 9.58
C GLY A 170 2.87 23.94 9.83
N TYR A 171 2.52 22.99 10.70
CA TYR A 171 1.14 22.71 11.05
C TYR A 171 0.38 23.99 11.45
N GLN A 172 -0.65 24.35 10.69
CA GLN A 172 -1.50 25.50 10.98
C GLN A 172 -2.95 25.03 11.18
N PRO A 173 -3.47 25.09 12.41
CA PRO A 173 -4.88 24.88 12.69
C PRO A 173 -5.79 25.76 11.82
N ILE A 174 -7.06 25.38 11.80
CA ILE A 174 -8.10 26.20 11.21
C ILE A 174 -8.34 27.40 12.13
N ASP A 175 -8.38 28.59 11.54
CA ASP A 175 -8.72 29.81 12.26
C ASP A 175 -10.24 29.84 12.47
N GLU A 176 -10.67 29.77 13.73
CA GLU A 176 -12.08 29.75 14.10
C GLU A 176 -12.84 31.00 13.62
N SER A 177 -12.15 32.15 13.53
CA SER A 177 -12.77 33.41 13.08
C SER A 177 -13.25 33.37 11.63
N ARG A 178 -12.76 32.41 10.84
CA ARG A 178 -13.17 32.18 9.45
C ARG A 178 -14.40 31.28 9.32
N ILE A 179 -14.96 30.81 10.43
CA ILE A 179 -16.12 29.91 10.44
C ILE A 179 -17.39 30.74 10.53
N ASN A 180 -18.29 30.56 9.54
CA ASN A 180 -19.61 31.16 9.57
C ASN A 180 -20.57 30.35 10.47
N TRP A 181 -20.53 30.60 11.77
CA TRP A 181 -21.35 29.87 12.75
C TRP A 181 -22.85 29.99 12.54
N GLN A 182 -23.33 31.16 12.09
CA GLN A 182 -24.75 31.38 11.81
C GLN A 182 -25.23 30.46 10.69
N GLU A 183 -24.45 30.35 9.61
CA GLU A 183 -24.76 29.45 8.50
C GLU A 183 -24.76 27.98 8.93
N LEU A 184 -23.85 27.58 9.82
CA LEU A 184 -23.81 26.20 10.33
C LEU A 184 -25.02 25.87 11.20
N GLU A 185 -25.47 26.82 12.03
CA GLU A 185 -26.69 26.66 12.83
C GLU A 185 -27.93 26.60 11.93
N GLU A 186 -28.04 27.48 10.93
CA GLU A 186 -29.18 27.52 10.00
C GLU A 186 -29.24 26.28 9.09
N LYS A 187 -28.11 25.83 8.53
CA LYS A 187 -28.07 24.72 7.58
C LYS A 187 -28.04 23.35 8.24
N TRP A 188 -27.42 23.23 9.41
CA TRP A 188 -27.13 21.93 10.03
C TRP A 188 -27.65 21.81 11.47
N GLY A 189 -28.18 22.88 12.08
CA GLY A 189 -28.57 22.87 13.49
C GLY A 189 -27.39 22.76 14.46
N VAL A 190 -26.17 23.04 13.98
CA VAL A 190 -24.93 22.88 14.75
C VAL A 190 -24.56 24.17 15.44
N LYS A 191 -24.53 24.15 16.77
CA LYS A 191 -24.15 25.31 17.60
C LYS A 191 -22.69 25.22 18.02
N ARG A 192 -21.99 26.37 17.96
CA ARG A 192 -20.60 26.51 18.41
C ARG A 192 -20.41 26.01 19.85
N ASP A 193 -21.25 26.48 20.77
CA ASP A 193 -21.13 26.19 22.21
C ASP A 193 -21.26 24.69 22.52
N ASP A 194 -22.04 23.96 21.73
CA ASP A 194 -22.22 22.52 21.93
C ASP A 194 -20.97 21.74 21.50
N LEU A 195 -20.34 22.13 20.39
CA LEU A 195 -19.06 21.57 19.94
C LEU A 195 -17.90 21.94 20.89
N GLU A 196 -17.92 23.13 21.49
CA GLU A 196 -16.91 23.54 22.47
C GLU A 196 -17.05 22.71 23.75
N LYS A 197 -18.27 22.58 24.29
CA LYS A 197 -18.54 21.80 25.51
C LYS A 197 -18.18 20.32 25.36
N SER A 198 -18.36 19.73 24.17
CA SER A 198 -17.95 18.35 23.92
C SER A 198 -16.45 18.19 23.68
N GLY A 199 -15.72 19.29 23.44
CA GLY A 199 -14.32 19.29 23.01
C GLY A 199 -14.13 18.94 21.53
N ASP A 200 -15.21 18.78 20.76
CA ASP A 200 -15.15 18.47 19.33
C ASP A 200 -14.69 19.66 18.50
N LEU A 201 -14.99 20.89 18.92
CA LEU A 201 -14.51 22.10 18.27
C LEU A 201 -12.99 22.06 18.12
N THR A 202 -12.27 21.77 19.20
CA THR A 202 -10.81 21.66 19.21
C THR A 202 -10.33 20.56 18.25
N LYS A 203 -10.99 19.39 18.22
CA LYS A 203 -10.62 18.31 17.29
C LYS A 203 -10.79 18.76 15.84
N MET A 204 -11.91 19.40 15.52
CA MET A 204 -12.25 19.83 14.16
C MET A 204 -11.37 20.97 13.65
N LEU A 205 -11.04 21.96 14.50
CA LEU A 205 -10.08 23.01 14.17
C LEU A 205 -8.69 22.44 13.86
N ASN A 206 -8.37 21.26 14.39
CA ASN A 206 -7.13 20.54 14.16
C ASN A 206 -7.23 19.49 13.03
N TYR A 207 -8.20 19.64 12.10
CA TYR A 207 -8.49 18.73 10.98
C TYR A 207 -8.91 17.31 11.37
N GLY A 208 -9.37 17.13 12.61
CA GLY A 208 -10.01 15.92 13.10
C GLY A 208 -11.51 15.89 12.83
N LYS A 209 -12.14 14.75 13.10
CA LYS A 209 -13.59 14.60 13.11
C LYS A 209 -14.13 14.74 14.54
N SER A 210 -15.32 15.30 14.70
CA SER A 210 -16.08 15.26 15.96
C SER A 210 -16.46 13.81 16.33
N ASP A 211 -17.00 13.63 17.53
CA ASP A 211 -17.85 12.46 17.81
C ASP A 211 -19.20 12.55 17.07
N LEU A 212 -20.09 11.57 17.27
CA LEU A 212 -21.41 11.62 16.64
C LEU A 212 -22.23 12.74 17.27
N VAL A 213 -22.73 13.62 16.42
CA VAL A 213 -23.59 14.75 16.78
C VAL A 213 -24.86 14.71 15.94
N LYS A 214 -25.95 15.22 16.52
CA LYS A 214 -27.21 15.40 15.82
C LYS A 214 -27.12 16.63 14.93
N VAL A 215 -27.48 16.46 13.67
CA VAL A 215 -27.62 17.56 12.71
C VAL A 215 -29.04 17.57 12.15
N THR A 216 -29.51 18.76 11.79
CA THR A 216 -30.84 18.99 11.24
C THR A 216 -30.79 19.64 9.86
N PRO A 217 -30.24 18.97 8.83
CA PRO A 217 -30.27 19.50 7.47
C PRO A 217 -31.68 19.68 6.92
N ASN A 218 -31.86 20.75 6.14
CA ASN A 218 -33.07 20.97 5.37
C ASN A 218 -32.88 20.47 3.93
N PHE A 219 -33.75 19.55 3.50
CA PHE A 219 -33.80 19.06 2.13
C PHE A 219 -35.21 19.28 1.57
N GLY A 220 -35.33 20.09 0.52
CA GLY A 220 -36.62 20.32 -0.15
C GLY A 220 -37.67 21.02 0.73
N GLY A 221 -37.27 21.77 1.76
CA GLY A 221 -38.17 22.45 2.69
C GLY A 221 -38.47 21.66 3.97
N GLU A 222 -38.08 20.39 4.05
CA GLU A 222 -38.25 19.53 5.22
C GLU A 222 -36.93 19.36 5.97
N SER A 223 -36.98 19.44 7.30
CA SER A 223 -35.82 19.22 8.18
C SER A 223 -35.75 17.78 8.65
N PHE A 224 -34.56 17.17 8.58
CA PHE A 224 -34.32 15.78 8.98
C PHE A 224 -33.34 15.74 10.14
N GLU A 225 -33.68 15.04 11.22
CA GLU A 225 -32.74 14.80 12.32
C GLU A 225 -31.87 13.57 12.01
N LEU A 226 -30.57 13.77 11.85
CA LEU A 226 -29.60 12.75 11.45
C LEU A 226 -28.39 12.76 12.38
N ASP A 227 -27.80 11.58 12.61
CA ASP A 227 -26.50 11.48 13.30
C ASP A 227 -25.36 11.55 12.27
N ALA A 228 -24.40 12.43 12.53
CA ALA A 228 -23.21 12.59 11.70
C ALA A 228 -21.97 12.86 12.55
N ARG A 229 -20.80 12.56 12.01
CA ARG A 229 -19.55 13.18 12.48
C ARG A 229 -19.27 14.40 11.62
N LEU A 230 -18.63 15.41 12.18
CA LEU A 230 -18.36 16.67 11.50
C LEU A 230 -16.86 16.88 11.37
N SER A 231 -16.44 17.46 10.26
CA SER A 231 -15.08 17.99 10.09
C SER A 231 -15.12 19.33 9.40
N PHE A 232 -14.06 20.13 9.57
CA PHE A 232 -13.87 21.35 8.80
C PHE A 232 -12.91 21.12 7.64
N ARG A 233 -13.22 21.69 6.49
CA ARG A 233 -12.36 21.69 5.29
C ARG A 233 -12.10 23.12 4.86
N LYS A 234 -10.82 23.45 4.65
CA LYS A 234 -10.43 24.67 3.94
C LYS A 234 -10.49 24.42 2.44
N ASP A 235 -11.03 25.36 1.68
CA ASP A 235 -10.90 25.36 0.23
C ASP A 235 -9.63 26.09 -0.24
N GLY A 236 -9.46 26.23 -1.57
CA GLY A 236 -8.31 26.88 -2.18
C GLY A 236 -8.21 28.40 -1.92
N GLU A 237 -9.31 29.03 -1.53
CA GLU A 237 -9.38 30.46 -1.18
C GLU A 237 -9.16 30.68 0.33
N GLY A 238 -9.25 29.60 1.11
CA GLY A 238 -9.00 29.57 2.55
C GLY A 238 -10.27 29.78 3.38
N ASP A 239 -11.44 29.65 2.76
CA ASP A 239 -12.73 29.63 3.44
C ASP A 239 -12.97 28.25 4.06
N VAL A 240 -13.68 28.25 5.20
CA VAL A 240 -13.89 27.05 6.01
C VAL A 240 -15.31 26.55 5.84
N SER A 241 -15.45 25.33 5.34
CA SER A 241 -16.74 24.64 5.20
C SER A 241 -16.87 23.50 6.19
N LEU A 242 -18.10 23.23 6.64
CA LEU A 242 -18.43 22.06 7.45
C LEU A 242 -18.76 20.86 6.53
N VAL A 243 -18.10 19.74 6.78
CA VAL A 243 -18.33 18.48 6.07
C VAL A 243 -19.01 17.48 7.02
N PRO A 244 -20.29 17.14 6.79
CA PRO A 244 -20.97 16.10 7.54
C PRO A 244 -20.67 14.70 6.98
N HIS A 245 -20.34 13.79 7.88
CA HIS A 245 -20.06 12.38 7.63
C HIS A 245 -21.19 11.56 8.26
N PHE A 246 -22.24 11.31 7.48
CA PHE A 246 -23.41 10.55 7.93
C PHE A 246 -23.12 9.06 8.11
N ILE A 247 -23.85 8.43 9.03
CA ILE A 247 -23.77 6.98 9.24
C ILE A 247 -24.32 6.24 8.01
N ARG A 248 -23.51 5.37 7.44
CA ARG A 248 -23.87 4.49 6.32
C ARG A 248 -24.29 3.13 6.84
N LYS A 249 -25.37 2.58 6.28
CA LYS A 249 -25.85 1.22 6.61
C LYS A 249 -24.85 0.14 6.19
N GLU A 250 -24.19 0.33 5.05
CA GLU A 250 -23.27 -0.64 4.45
C GLU A 250 -22.03 0.06 3.89
N GLN A 251 -20.88 -0.61 3.96
CA GLN A 251 -19.67 -0.14 3.31
C GLN A 251 -19.66 -0.58 1.84
N LYS A 252 -19.50 0.37 0.90
CA LYS A 252 -19.24 0.06 -0.51
C LYS A 252 -17.77 -0.34 -0.66
N LEU A 253 -17.51 -1.66 -0.66
CA LEU A 253 -16.14 -2.22 -0.66
C LEU A 253 -15.72 -2.77 -2.03
N ASP A 254 -16.28 -2.24 -3.11
CA ASP A 254 -15.90 -2.64 -4.48
C ASP A 254 -14.66 -1.86 -4.94
N GLU A 255 -14.73 -0.54 -4.83
CA GLU A 255 -13.67 0.39 -5.22
C GLU A 255 -13.69 1.65 -4.35
N TYR A 256 -12.54 2.31 -4.27
CA TYR A 256 -12.38 3.59 -3.58
C TYR A 256 -11.33 4.42 -4.31
N LYS A 257 -11.68 5.67 -4.70
CA LYS A 257 -10.80 6.57 -5.48
C LYS A 257 -10.07 5.84 -6.63
N GLU A 258 -10.84 5.10 -7.43
CA GLU A 258 -10.37 4.32 -8.61
C GLU A 258 -9.49 3.10 -8.29
N HIS A 259 -9.15 2.89 -7.01
CA HIS A 259 -8.53 1.66 -6.55
C HIS A 259 -9.61 0.59 -6.33
N LYS A 260 -9.53 -0.51 -7.08
CA LYS A 260 -10.41 -1.68 -6.88
C LYS A 260 -9.86 -2.53 -5.75
N PHE A 261 -10.71 -2.83 -4.76
CA PHE A 261 -10.31 -3.67 -3.65
C PHE A 261 -10.21 -5.15 -4.08
N SER A 262 -9.19 -5.84 -3.57
CA SER A 262 -9.09 -7.30 -3.65
C SER A 262 -9.99 -7.99 -2.63
N ASP A 263 -10.12 -9.31 -2.69
CA ASP A 263 -10.86 -10.08 -1.67
C ASP A 263 -10.22 -9.94 -0.28
N GLU A 264 -8.89 -9.91 -0.22
CA GLU A 264 -8.16 -9.74 1.03
C GLU A 264 -8.33 -8.33 1.60
N ASP A 265 -8.32 -7.30 0.74
CA ASP A 265 -8.62 -5.91 1.14
C ASP A 265 -10.01 -5.82 1.79
N ARG A 266 -11.02 -6.37 1.12
CA ARG A 266 -12.40 -6.40 1.62
C ARG A 266 -12.50 -7.12 2.95
N LYS A 267 -11.79 -8.24 3.11
CA LYS A 267 -11.77 -9.01 4.34
C LYS A 267 -11.12 -8.20 5.47
N ASN A 268 -9.96 -7.61 5.25
CA ASN A 268 -9.25 -6.81 6.25
C ASN A 268 -10.09 -5.60 6.69
N LEU A 269 -10.71 -4.89 5.75
CA LEU A 269 -11.60 -3.77 6.04
C LEU A 269 -12.78 -4.20 6.92
N ARG A 270 -13.39 -5.36 6.66
CA ARG A 270 -14.50 -5.89 7.49
C ARG A 270 -14.05 -6.36 8.87
N GLU A 271 -12.92 -7.05 8.96
CA GLU A 271 -12.45 -7.67 10.21
C GLU A 271 -11.78 -6.66 11.14
N THR A 272 -10.98 -5.76 10.59
CA THR A 272 -10.08 -4.88 11.37
C THR A 272 -10.42 -3.40 11.24
N GLY A 273 -11.23 -3.03 10.25
CA GLY A 273 -11.50 -1.64 9.89
C GLY A 273 -10.40 -1.00 9.05
N ASN A 274 -9.35 -1.72 8.65
CA ASN A 274 -8.22 -1.18 7.91
C ASN A 274 -7.90 -2.05 6.70
N LEU A 275 -7.32 -1.46 5.65
CA LEU A 275 -6.98 -2.17 4.42
C LEU A 275 -5.86 -3.21 4.64
N GLY A 276 -5.01 -2.99 5.65
CA GLY A 276 -3.90 -3.88 6.01
C GLY A 276 -2.66 -3.72 5.13
N ARG A 277 -2.62 -2.70 4.28
CA ARG A 277 -1.48 -2.31 3.43
C ARG A 277 -1.63 -0.87 2.95
N VAL A 278 -0.55 -0.28 2.47
CA VAL A 278 -0.57 1.00 1.73
C VAL A 278 -0.99 0.76 0.29
N VAL A 279 -1.80 1.66 -0.27
CA VAL A 279 -2.21 1.66 -1.68
C VAL A 279 -2.04 3.03 -2.31
N ASP A 280 -1.76 3.02 -3.61
CA ASP A 280 -1.72 4.24 -4.40
C ASP A 280 -3.15 4.67 -4.73
N LEU A 281 -3.52 5.88 -4.29
CA LEU A 281 -4.82 6.48 -4.57
C LEU A 281 -4.66 7.69 -5.47
N VAL A 282 -5.61 7.87 -6.37
CA VAL A 282 -5.69 9.05 -7.24
C VAL A 282 -6.50 10.13 -6.54
N ASP A 283 -5.90 11.30 -6.33
CA ASP A 283 -6.63 12.51 -6.01
C ASP A 283 -7.37 12.98 -7.26
N ARG A 284 -8.70 13.03 -7.22
CA ARG A 284 -9.52 13.38 -8.39
C ARG A 284 -9.47 14.87 -8.72
N GLU A 285 -9.13 15.72 -7.74
CA GLU A 285 -9.03 17.16 -7.94
C GLU A 285 -7.69 17.50 -8.61
N THR A 286 -6.60 16.87 -8.17
CA THR A 286 -5.23 17.20 -8.65
C THR A 286 -4.67 16.19 -9.67
N GLY A 287 -5.25 15.00 -9.77
CA GLY A 287 -4.69 13.86 -10.52
C GLY A 287 -3.47 13.22 -9.85
N GLU A 288 -3.06 13.68 -8.66
CA GLU A 288 -1.89 13.17 -7.96
C GLU A 288 -2.12 11.72 -7.50
N ILE A 289 -1.13 10.86 -7.74
CA ILE A 289 -1.13 9.50 -7.20
C ILE A 289 -0.31 9.50 -5.92
N THR A 290 -0.97 9.26 -4.78
CA THR A 290 -0.33 9.32 -3.47
C THR A 290 -0.45 7.97 -2.75
N PRO A 291 0.66 7.39 -2.24
CA PRO A 291 0.60 6.21 -1.39
C PRO A 291 -0.13 6.58 -0.10
N SER A 292 -1.20 5.85 0.19
CA SER A 292 -2.17 6.21 1.23
C SER A 292 -2.59 5.00 2.05
N PHE A 293 -2.85 5.25 3.34
CA PHE A 293 -3.57 4.30 4.19
C PHE A 293 -5.06 4.45 3.95
N VAL A 294 -5.79 3.35 4.01
CA VAL A 294 -7.25 3.33 3.88
C VAL A 294 -7.87 2.60 5.06
N SER A 295 -8.86 3.23 5.69
CA SER A 295 -9.60 2.66 6.82
C SER A 295 -11.07 3.03 6.77
N ILE A 296 -11.86 2.28 7.53
CA ILE A 296 -13.26 2.58 7.79
C ILE A 296 -13.37 3.35 9.10
N ASP A 297 -14.02 4.50 9.05
CA ASP A 297 -14.52 5.19 10.22
C ASP A 297 -15.61 4.34 10.87
N ARG A 298 -15.28 3.75 12.03
CA ARG A 298 -16.12 2.75 12.71
C ARG A 298 -17.47 3.30 13.17
N LYS A 299 -17.61 4.63 13.28
CA LYS A 299 -18.83 5.28 13.74
C LYS A 299 -19.79 5.58 12.58
N THR A 300 -19.25 5.82 11.38
CA THR A 300 -20.03 6.25 10.21
C THR A 300 -20.03 5.23 9.09
N ASN A 301 -19.24 4.16 9.19
CA ASN A 301 -18.99 3.19 8.12
C ASN A 301 -18.44 3.83 6.83
N GLU A 302 -17.86 5.01 6.93
CA GLU A 302 -17.25 5.71 5.81
C GLU A 302 -15.82 5.21 5.57
N ILE A 303 -15.50 4.91 4.30
CA ILE A 303 -14.12 4.66 3.89
C ILE A 303 -13.41 6.01 3.77
N THR A 304 -12.25 6.10 4.40
CA THR A 304 -11.42 7.30 4.44
C THR A 304 -9.97 6.95 4.15
N ASP A 305 -9.20 7.94 3.73
CA ASP A 305 -7.78 7.79 3.45
C ASP A 305 -6.94 8.93 4.00
N VAL A 306 -5.66 8.63 4.21
CA VAL A 306 -4.62 9.64 4.50
C VAL A 306 -3.34 9.28 3.77
N PRO A 307 -2.65 10.25 3.14
CA PRO A 307 -1.32 10.05 2.61
C PRO A 307 -0.37 9.45 3.64
N ALA A 308 0.42 8.47 3.25
CA ALA A 308 1.35 7.78 4.14
C ALA A 308 2.37 8.75 4.77
N SER A 309 2.77 9.79 4.04
CA SER A 309 3.66 10.85 4.51
C SER A 309 3.08 11.69 5.65
N LYS A 310 1.75 11.69 5.83
CA LYS A 310 1.04 12.45 6.89
C LYS A 310 0.74 11.60 8.13
N VAL A 311 1.18 10.35 8.16
CA VAL A 311 1.00 9.45 9.32
C VAL A 311 2.29 9.39 10.13
N ARG A 312 2.19 9.63 11.43
CA ARG A 312 3.33 9.52 12.35
C ARG A 312 3.27 8.20 13.11
N ILE A 313 4.31 7.39 12.95
CA ILE A 313 4.50 6.19 13.76
C ILE A 313 5.44 6.53 14.93
N PRO A 314 4.98 6.40 16.18
CA PRO A 314 5.78 6.74 17.34
C PRO A 314 6.83 5.65 17.65
N GLU A 315 7.94 6.05 18.26
CA GLU A 315 8.96 5.13 18.77
C GLU A 315 8.55 4.44 20.08
N ARG A 316 7.55 4.98 20.77
CA ARG A 316 7.06 4.46 22.06
C ARG A 316 5.55 4.65 22.18
N ILE A 317 4.87 3.67 22.74
CA ILE A 317 3.46 3.74 23.13
C ILE A 317 3.37 3.44 24.62
N GLY A 318 2.92 4.42 25.41
CA GLY A 318 3.04 4.34 26.87
C GLY A 318 4.51 4.26 27.29
N ASN A 319 4.85 3.20 28.03
CA ASN A 319 6.23 2.88 28.41
C ASN A 319 6.87 1.83 27.48
N THR A 320 6.14 1.34 26.46
CA THR A 320 6.60 0.28 25.56
C THR A 320 7.24 0.84 24.31
N GLU A 321 8.49 0.44 24.05
CA GLU A 321 9.19 0.73 22.80
C GLU A 321 8.60 -0.03 21.61
N ILE A 322 8.48 0.69 20.49
CA ILE A 322 8.11 0.18 19.18
C ILE A 322 9.39 0.07 18.37
N THR A 323 9.81 -1.16 18.11
CA THR A 323 11.08 -1.44 17.43
C THR A 323 11.06 -0.89 16.00
N ARG A 324 12.22 -0.65 15.40
CA ARG A 324 12.29 -0.17 14.00
C ARG A 324 11.53 -1.10 13.05
N GLN A 325 11.66 -2.41 13.23
CA GLN A 325 10.91 -3.40 12.44
C GLN A 325 9.40 -3.25 12.60
N GLU A 326 8.91 -3.07 13.83
CA GLU A 326 7.48 -2.85 14.09
C GLU A 326 7.01 -1.53 13.48
N GLN A 327 7.83 -0.49 13.51
CA GLN A 327 7.52 0.76 12.84
C GLN A 327 7.46 0.58 11.31
N ASP A 328 8.37 -0.17 10.72
CA ASP A 328 8.40 -0.44 9.28
C ASP A 328 7.20 -1.27 8.84
N MET A 329 6.78 -2.25 9.66
CA MET A 329 5.52 -2.97 9.45
C MET A 329 4.33 -2.01 9.42
N LEU A 330 4.23 -1.11 10.41
CA LEU A 330 3.15 -0.13 10.48
C LEU A 330 3.20 0.87 9.31
N ARG A 331 4.40 1.34 8.91
CA ARG A 331 4.59 2.19 7.71
C ARG A 331 4.14 1.50 6.43
N ALA A 332 4.29 0.18 6.34
CA ALA A 332 3.78 -0.62 5.23
C ALA A 332 2.26 -0.91 5.31
N GLY A 333 1.59 -0.50 6.40
CA GLY A 333 0.17 -0.77 6.65
C GLY A 333 -0.11 -2.13 7.28
N LEU A 334 0.93 -2.89 7.63
CA LEU A 334 0.82 -4.19 8.25
C LEU A 334 0.56 -4.04 9.76
N PRO A 335 -0.28 -4.92 10.36
CA PRO A 335 -0.51 -4.90 11.79
C PRO A 335 0.63 -5.58 12.57
N VAL A 336 0.95 -5.06 13.75
CA VAL A 336 1.86 -5.69 14.74
C VAL A 336 1.01 -6.44 15.74
N ARG A 337 0.97 -7.77 15.63
CA ARG A 337 0.10 -8.62 16.46
C ARG A 337 0.74 -8.97 17.80
N ASP A 338 -0.12 -9.18 18.79
CA ASP A 338 0.25 -9.67 20.13
C ASP A 338 1.39 -8.88 20.79
N LYS A 339 1.45 -7.56 20.53
CA LYS A 339 2.40 -6.66 21.17
C LYS A 339 2.02 -6.46 22.63
N LEU A 340 2.96 -6.71 23.53
CA LEU A 340 2.80 -6.39 24.94
C LEU A 340 2.97 -4.88 25.14
N ILE A 341 1.88 -4.20 25.48
CA ILE A 341 1.85 -2.77 25.78
C ILE A 341 1.80 -2.57 27.29
N GLU A 342 2.65 -1.67 27.76
CA GLU A 342 2.68 -1.13 29.11
C GLU A 342 2.25 0.34 29.06
N ARG A 343 1.12 0.62 29.70
CA ARG A 343 0.61 1.99 29.84
C ARG A 343 1.46 2.79 30.81
N LYS A 344 1.32 4.12 30.77
CA LYS A 344 1.96 5.04 31.71
C LYS A 344 1.63 4.74 33.19
N ASP A 345 0.46 4.15 33.45
CA ASP A 345 0.02 3.72 34.79
C ASP A 345 0.57 2.33 35.20
N GLY A 346 1.49 1.74 34.41
CA GLY A 346 2.11 0.44 34.66
C GLY A 346 1.25 -0.76 34.26
N ARG A 347 0.00 -0.58 33.83
CA ARG A 347 -0.87 -1.70 33.42
C ARG A 347 -0.36 -2.30 32.10
N LYS A 348 -0.32 -3.62 32.03
CA LYS A 348 0.17 -4.39 30.88
C LYS A 348 -0.93 -5.21 30.22
N PHE A 349 -0.95 -5.22 28.89
CA PHE A 349 -1.85 -6.06 28.10
C PHE A 349 -1.26 -6.37 26.72
N LEU A 350 -1.67 -7.49 26.13
CA LEU A 350 -1.34 -7.85 24.75
C LEU A 350 -2.41 -7.28 23.82
N THR A 351 -2.02 -6.74 22.68
CA THR A 351 -2.96 -6.23 21.67
C THR A 351 -2.34 -6.30 20.29
N THR A 352 -3.16 -6.16 19.25
CA THR A 352 -2.68 -5.84 17.90
C THR A 352 -2.60 -4.31 17.76
N LEU A 353 -1.52 -3.83 17.15
CA LEU A 353 -1.36 -2.45 16.70
C LEU A 353 -1.59 -2.37 15.19
N GLN A 354 -2.23 -1.31 14.73
CA GLN A 354 -2.31 -0.99 13.29
C GLN A 354 -2.37 0.51 13.08
N VAL A 355 -2.07 0.98 11.87
CA VAL A 355 -2.30 2.38 11.50
C VAL A 355 -3.79 2.64 11.37
N ASN A 356 -4.25 3.79 11.85
CA ASN A 356 -5.61 4.29 11.66
C ASN A 356 -5.56 5.67 11.00
N VAL A 357 -6.40 5.85 9.97
CA VAL A 357 -6.47 7.09 9.18
C VAL A 357 -6.94 8.27 10.03
N GLU A 358 -7.97 8.06 10.85
CA GLU A 358 -8.57 9.09 11.69
C GLU A 358 -7.59 9.62 12.74
N GLN A 359 -6.85 8.72 13.40
CA GLN A 359 -5.84 9.09 14.39
C GLN A 359 -4.53 9.60 13.75
N ARG A 360 -4.38 9.44 12.43
CA ARG A 360 -3.13 9.70 11.67
C ARG A 360 -1.91 9.05 12.34
N GLY A 361 -2.11 7.87 12.91
CA GLY A 361 -1.16 7.24 13.81
C GLY A 361 -1.55 5.80 14.13
N VAL A 362 -0.96 5.26 15.19
CA VAL A 362 -1.13 3.85 15.58
C VAL A 362 -2.30 3.71 16.55
N GLU A 363 -3.25 2.85 16.22
CA GLU A 363 -4.36 2.45 17.10
C GLU A 363 -4.15 1.07 17.71
N PHE A 364 -4.84 0.80 18.82
CA PHE A 364 -5.07 -0.55 19.32
C PHE A 364 -6.26 -1.17 18.61
N VAL A 365 -6.07 -2.30 17.93
CA VAL A 365 -7.17 -2.97 17.22
C VAL A 365 -8.22 -3.44 18.23
N PRO A 366 -9.47 -2.94 18.15
CA PRO A 366 -10.54 -3.34 19.06
C PRO A 366 -10.77 -4.84 19.08
N GLY A 367 -11.07 -5.37 20.27
CA GLY A 367 -11.30 -6.80 20.49
C GLY A 367 -10.03 -7.67 20.54
N THR A 368 -8.85 -7.12 20.25
CA THR A 368 -7.59 -7.88 20.32
C THR A 368 -6.89 -7.81 21.69
N GLY A 369 -7.31 -6.87 22.54
CA GLY A 369 -6.76 -6.64 23.88
C GLY A 369 -6.99 -7.82 24.83
N ARG A 370 -5.93 -8.38 25.42
CA ARG A 370 -6.01 -9.50 26.39
C ARG A 370 -5.01 -9.32 27.53
N SER A 371 -5.38 -9.78 28.73
CA SER A 371 -4.45 -9.78 29.86
C SER A 371 -3.31 -10.79 29.60
N PRO A 372 -2.07 -10.51 30.05
CA PRO A 372 -0.95 -11.45 29.87
C PRO A 372 -1.22 -12.81 30.52
N ARG A 373 -1.96 -12.83 31.63
CA ARG A 373 -2.34 -14.05 32.35
C ARG A 373 -3.37 -14.89 31.60
N THR A 374 -4.30 -14.24 30.91
CA THR A 374 -5.34 -14.91 30.10
C THR A 374 -4.74 -15.52 28.83
N ALA A 375 -3.75 -14.85 28.21
CA ALA A 375 -3.05 -15.38 27.03
C ALA A 375 -2.30 -16.69 27.33
N GLN A 376 -1.60 -16.76 28.47
CA GLN A 376 -0.93 -18.00 28.91
C GLN A 376 -1.91 -19.16 29.15
N ALA A 377 -3.11 -18.88 29.69
CA ALA A 377 -4.12 -19.90 29.95
C ALA A 377 -4.79 -20.43 28.66
N GLN A 378 -4.91 -19.59 27.63
CA GLN A 378 -5.45 -19.98 26.32
C GLN A 378 -4.45 -20.83 25.52
N GLU A 379 -3.15 -20.53 25.58
CA GLU A 379 -2.10 -21.37 24.97
C GLU A 379 -2.07 -22.79 25.57
N THR A 380 -2.38 -22.95 26.86
CA THR A 380 -2.49 -24.28 27.49
C THR A 380 -3.73 -25.09 27.08
N LYS A 381 -4.77 -24.48 26.49
CA LYS A 381 -5.96 -25.21 26.02
C LYS A 381 -5.84 -25.70 24.57
N ASP A 382 -5.01 -25.05 23.75
CA ASP A 382 -4.82 -25.40 22.34
C ASP A 382 -3.71 -26.46 22.11
N ASN A 383 -3.14 -27.03 23.18
CA ASN A 383 -2.16 -28.11 23.08
C ASN A 383 -2.44 -29.25 24.08
N PRO A 384 -3.38 -30.17 23.78
CA PRO A 384 -3.64 -31.32 24.63
C PRO A 384 -2.62 -32.40 24.29
N THR A 385 -1.42 -32.35 24.89
CA THR A 385 -0.62 -33.58 25.03
C THR A 385 0.14 -33.60 26.35
N GLN A 386 -0.36 -34.48 27.22
CA GLN A 386 0.25 -35.10 28.40
C GLN A 386 0.55 -34.22 29.63
N ALA A 387 -0.45 -34.22 30.51
CA ALA A 387 -0.24 -34.19 31.95
C ALA A 387 0.00 -35.63 32.47
N GLN A 388 1.09 -35.81 33.23
CA GLN A 388 1.39 -36.77 34.32
C GLN A 388 2.93 -36.82 34.41
N SER A 389 3.62 -36.68 35.54
CA SER A 389 3.34 -37.12 36.91
C SER A 389 4.16 -36.33 37.95
N GLN A 390 3.80 -36.52 39.23
CA GLN A 390 4.28 -35.86 40.46
C GLN A 390 5.74 -36.15 40.85
N GLY A 391 6.37 -35.21 41.56
CA GLY A 391 7.60 -35.41 42.32
C GLY A 391 8.06 -34.11 43.01
N THR A 392 8.31 -34.18 44.31
CA THR A 392 8.47 -33.12 45.31
C THR A 392 9.79 -32.33 45.29
N GLU A 393 9.67 -31.10 45.80
CA GLU A 393 10.62 -30.28 46.58
C GLU A 393 11.86 -29.60 45.94
N THR A 394 11.75 -28.26 45.95
CA THR A 394 12.74 -27.20 46.21
C THR A 394 14.05 -27.09 45.42
N THR A 395 14.28 -25.84 45.01
CA THR A 395 15.55 -25.21 44.59
C THR A 395 15.86 -25.25 43.08
N ALA A 396 15.23 -24.35 42.31
CA ALA A 396 15.82 -23.77 41.08
C ALA A 396 14.91 -22.64 40.53
N ASN A 397 14.79 -21.55 41.29
CA ASN A 397 14.14 -20.33 40.83
C ASN A 397 15.15 -19.49 40.02
N THR A 398 15.51 -19.91 38.80
CA THR A 398 16.26 -19.05 37.85
C THR A 398 16.31 -19.51 36.37
N GLN A 399 15.62 -20.58 35.95
CA GLN A 399 15.72 -21.04 34.54
C GLN A 399 14.38 -21.40 33.86
N LYS A 400 13.26 -20.80 34.28
CA LYS A 400 11.94 -21.01 33.62
C LYS A 400 11.31 -19.75 33.03
N GLU A 401 12.12 -18.76 32.68
CA GLU A 401 11.66 -17.58 31.92
C GLU A 401 11.92 -17.68 30.40
N GLN A 402 12.51 -18.79 29.93
CA GLN A 402 12.79 -19.02 28.51
C GLN A 402 12.09 -20.26 27.97
N ARG A 403 10.76 -20.16 27.82
CA ARG A 403 10.04 -20.85 26.73
C ARG A 403 9.00 -19.91 26.13
N ARG A 404 9.43 -18.69 25.74
CA ARG A 404 8.68 -17.90 24.76
C ARG A 404 8.99 -18.51 23.39
N ASN A 405 7.97 -19.04 22.71
CA ASN A 405 8.08 -19.50 21.32
C ASN A 405 8.24 -18.29 20.39
N THR A 406 9.43 -17.70 20.39
CA THR A 406 9.84 -16.68 19.44
C THR A 406 10.73 -17.37 18.40
N TRP A 407 10.27 -17.44 17.15
CA TRP A 407 11.04 -18.03 16.04
C TRP A 407 12.13 -17.08 15.50
N THR A 408 12.33 -15.96 16.18
CA THR A 408 13.35 -14.95 15.92
C THR A 408 14.07 -14.57 17.22
N ASN A 409 15.34 -14.23 17.11
CA ASN A 409 16.14 -13.66 18.19
C ASN A 409 15.74 -12.20 18.43
N ALA A 410 16.23 -11.62 19.53
CA ALA A 410 15.96 -10.21 19.86
C ALA A 410 16.50 -9.23 18.79
N ASP A 411 17.48 -9.65 18.00
CA ASP A 411 18.05 -8.91 16.88
C ASP A 411 17.30 -9.12 15.54
N GLY A 412 16.18 -9.87 15.55
CA GLY A 412 15.39 -10.17 14.36
C GLY A 412 15.94 -11.32 13.51
N SER A 413 17.10 -11.89 13.84
CA SER A 413 17.61 -13.08 13.15
C SER A 413 16.71 -14.29 13.38
N ILE A 414 16.50 -15.10 12.35
CA ILE A 414 15.65 -16.30 12.45
C ILE A 414 16.32 -17.31 13.37
N ARG A 415 15.60 -17.81 14.38
CA ARG A 415 16.12 -18.89 15.24
C ARG A 415 16.18 -20.20 14.46
N PRO A 416 17.26 -20.98 14.57
CA PRO A 416 17.35 -22.28 13.93
C PRO A 416 16.28 -23.23 14.46
N ILE A 417 15.79 -24.11 13.60
CA ILE A 417 14.88 -25.20 13.96
C ILE A 417 15.58 -26.54 13.73
N SER A 418 15.45 -27.46 14.68
CA SER A 418 16.17 -28.74 14.63
C SER A 418 15.36 -29.86 13.99
N LYS A 419 14.03 -29.78 14.05
CA LYS A 419 13.12 -30.81 13.52
C LYS A 419 11.77 -30.23 13.16
N TRP A 420 11.08 -30.88 12.22
CA TRP A 420 9.71 -30.55 11.84
C TRP A 420 8.91 -31.83 11.53
N SER A 421 7.74 -31.99 12.14
CA SER A 421 6.88 -33.18 11.97
C SER A 421 7.62 -34.52 12.09
N GLY A 422 8.58 -34.62 13.02
CA GLY A 422 9.35 -35.84 13.27
C GLY A 422 10.55 -36.07 12.34
N VAL A 423 10.81 -35.18 11.38
CA VAL A 423 11.99 -35.21 10.52
C VAL A 423 13.03 -34.21 11.02
N ASP A 424 14.26 -34.68 11.25
CA ASP A 424 15.37 -33.84 11.69
C ASP A 424 15.98 -33.05 10.53
N PHE A 425 16.40 -31.81 10.81
CA PHE A 425 17.06 -30.95 9.84
C PHE A 425 18.55 -31.28 9.81
N THR A 426 19.13 -31.40 8.62
CA THR A 426 20.59 -31.41 8.44
C THR A 426 21.19 -30.05 8.78
N GLU A 427 22.49 -29.99 9.06
CA GLU A 427 23.18 -28.72 9.36
C GLU A 427 23.02 -27.69 8.22
N GLN A 428 23.07 -28.16 6.97
CA GLN A 428 22.83 -27.31 5.80
C GLN A 428 21.40 -26.76 5.78
N GLN A 429 20.40 -27.58 6.10
CA GLN A 429 19.00 -27.14 6.16
C GLN A 429 18.76 -26.14 7.30
N LYS A 430 19.42 -26.31 8.45
CA LYS A 430 19.38 -25.33 9.54
C LYS A 430 19.94 -23.98 9.08
N ALA A 431 21.10 -23.99 8.41
CA ALA A 431 21.73 -22.79 7.87
C ALA A 431 20.84 -22.11 6.81
N ASP A 432 20.28 -22.87 5.88
CA ASP A 432 19.40 -22.35 4.83
C ASP A 432 18.10 -21.76 5.40
N TYR A 433 17.51 -22.39 6.43
CA TYR A 433 16.33 -21.88 7.11
C TYR A 433 16.61 -20.56 7.85
N VAL A 434 17.74 -20.46 8.58
CA VAL A 434 18.14 -19.22 9.27
C VAL A 434 18.46 -18.10 8.27
N ALA A 435 18.96 -18.45 7.08
CA ALA A 435 19.14 -17.53 5.96
C ALA A 435 17.83 -17.14 5.24
N GLY A 436 16.67 -17.62 5.72
CA GLY A 436 15.35 -17.29 5.18
C GLY A 436 14.97 -18.04 3.90
N LYS A 437 15.73 -19.07 3.52
CA LYS A 437 15.45 -19.93 2.35
C LYS A 437 14.47 -21.05 2.71
N ALA A 438 13.87 -21.65 1.68
CA ALA A 438 13.06 -22.84 1.82
C ALA A 438 13.90 -24.09 2.02
N VAL A 439 13.58 -24.85 3.07
CA VAL A 439 14.14 -26.18 3.35
C VAL A 439 13.22 -27.25 2.81
N LYS A 440 13.74 -28.13 1.94
CA LYS A 440 13.03 -29.32 1.46
C LYS A 440 13.13 -30.44 2.50
N LEU A 441 11.99 -30.99 2.92
CA LEU A 441 11.90 -32.18 3.75
C LEU A 441 11.24 -33.31 2.96
N GLU A 442 11.91 -34.46 2.90
CA GLU A 442 11.43 -35.66 2.22
C GLU A 442 10.89 -36.67 3.24
N ASN A 443 9.97 -37.53 2.79
CA ASN A 443 9.36 -38.60 3.60
C ASN A 443 8.62 -38.15 4.87
N VAL A 444 8.11 -36.91 4.90
CA VAL A 444 7.32 -36.43 6.04
C VAL A 444 5.99 -37.19 6.07
N THR A 445 5.77 -37.94 7.13
CA THR A 445 4.57 -38.74 7.34
C THR A 445 3.40 -37.84 7.77
N ASP A 446 2.29 -37.90 7.06
CA ASP A 446 1.06 -37.22 7.45
C ASP A 446 0.26 -38.01 8.51
N LYS A 447 -0.87 -37.44 8.96
CA LYS A 447 -1.74 -38.08 9.96
C LYS A 447 -2.41 -39.37 9.46
N GLN A 448 -2.35 -39.65 8.16
CA GLN A 448 -2.92 -40.82 7.49
C GLN A 448 -1.85 -41.86 7.11
N GLY A 449 -0.58 -41.61 7.44
CA GLY A 449 0.53 -42.52 7.20
C GLY A 449 1.19 -42.39 5.82
N PHE A 450 0.80 -41.40 5.01
CA PHE A 450 1.41 -41.19 3.70
C PHE A 450 2.67 -40.32 3.81
N HIS A 451 3.70 -40.70 3.06
CA HIS A 451 4.96 -39.95 2.98
C HIS A 451 4.88 -38.91 1.86
N ALA A 452 5.14 -37.64 2.20
CA ALA A 452 5.15 -36.56 1.23
C ALA A 452 6.44 -35.71 1.32
N THR A 453 6.81 -35.10 0.20
CA THR A 453 7.80 -34.02 0.18
C THR A 453 7.11 -32.71 0.54
N MET A 454 7.72 -31.91 1.41
CA MET A 454 7.26 -30.56 1.73
C MET A 454 8.40 -29.57 1.86
N TYR A 455 8.07 -28.29 1.84
CA TYR A 455 9.02 -27.20 2.03
C TYR A 455 8.66 -26.39 3.27
N ILE A 456 9.66 -26.05 4.08
CA ILE A 456 9.53 -25.20 5.25
C ILE A 456 10.33 -23.93 5.04
N ARG A 457 9.70 -22.77 5.18
CA ARG A 457 10.37 -21.46 5.11
C ARG A 457 9.87 -20.59 6.25
N PHE A 458 10.73 -19.75 6.82
CA PHE A 458 10.30 -18.74 7.77
C PHE A 458 9.37 -17.75 7.06
N ASN A 459 8.14 -17.60 7.56
CA ASN A 459 7.19 -16.64 7.02
C ASN A 459 7.29 -15.35 7.86
N PRO A 460 7.80 -14.24 7.29
CA PRO A 460 7.97 -12.98 8.03
C PRO A 460 6.64 -12.33 8.41
N GLU A 461 5.56 -12.53 7.63
CA GLU A 461 4.23 -12.02 7.94
C GLU A 461 3.58 -12.73 9.14
N LYS A 462 3.88 -14.03 9.29
CA LYS A 462 3.36 -14.88 10.38
C LYS A 462 4.34 -15.01 11.55
N GLY A 463 5.56 -14.48 11.43
CA GLY A 463 6.61 -14.55 12.43
C GLY A 463 7.03 -15.97 12.83
N ARG A 464 6.83 -16.97 11.95
CA ARG A 464 7.05 -18.39 12.25
C ARG A 464 7.33 -19.24 11.01
N PRO A 465 7.95 -20.42 11.15
CA PRO A 465 8.05 -21.39 10.07
C PRO A 465 6.68 -21.73 9.49
N TYR A 466 6.59 -21.74 8.17
CA TYR A 466 5.38 -22.08 7.43
C TYR A 466 5.65 -23.19 6.43
N ARG A 467 4.66 -24.07 6.27
CA ARG A 467 4.70 -25.20 5.35
C ARG A 467 4.16 -24.81 3.98
N TYR A 468 4.88 -25.24 2.95
CA TYR A 468 4.50 -25.14 1.55
C TYR A 468 4.51 -26.54 0.94
N ASP A 469 3.57 -26.79 0.03
CA ASP A 469 3.47 -28.01 -0.78
C ASP A 469 4.46 -28.00 -1.96
N THR A 470 4.83 -26.81 -2.43
CA THR A 470 5.79 -26.54 -3.49
C THR A 470 6.90 -25.62 -2.99
N ASN A 471 8.06 -25.58 -3.66
CA ASN A 471 9.18 -24.74 -3.20
C ASN A 471 8.81 -23.25 -3.39
N PRO A 472 8.62 -22.46 -2.32
CA PRO A 472 8.26 -21.05 -2.44
C PRO A 472 9.38 -20.21 -3.06
N ASP A 473 10.63 -20.68 -3.05
CA ASP A 473 11.76 -19.97 -3.67
C ASP A 473 11.76 -20.12 -5.21
N ASN A 474 11.04 -21.11 -5.74
CA ASN A 474 10.80 -21.24 -7.18
C ASN A 474 9.68 -20.30 -7.66
N ALA A 475 8.77 -19.88 -6.79
CA ALA A 475 7.63 -19.01 -7.17
C ALA A 475 8.04 -17.56 -7.50
N GLN A 476 9.26 -17.14 -7.11
CA GLN A 476 9.83 -15.84 -7.49
C GLN A 476 10.65 -15.86 -8.79
N LYS A 477 10.85 -17.03 -9.42
CA LYS A 477 11.39 -17.13 -10.78
C LYS A 477 10.32 -17.74 -11.68
N VAL A 478 9.95 -17.00 -12.73
CA VAL A 478 9.02 -17.36 -13.82
C VAL A 478 7.56 -16.96 -13.54
N ALA A 479 7.16 -15.76 -14.01
CA ALA A 479 5.81 -15.62 -14.56
C ALA A 479 5.69 -16.64 -15.70
N PRO A 480 4.66 -17.51 -15.73
CA PRO A 480 4.57 -18.51 -16.79
C PRO A 480 4.49 -17.78 -18.13
N SER A 481 5.39 -18.13 -19.06
CA SER A 481 5.31 -17.64 -20.44
C SER A 481 3.93 -17.99 -21.00
N ASN A 482 3.43 -17.18 -21.95
CA ASN A 482 2.13 -17.38 -22.58
C ASN A 482 1.93 -18.82 -23.12
N GLU A 483 3.02 -19.53 -23.43
CA GLU A 483 3.03 -20.91 -23.89
C GLU A 483 2.58 -21.91 -22.81
N SER A 484 2.93 -21.67 -21.54
CA SER A 484 2.53 -22.53 -20.42
C SER A 484 1.08 -22.30 -19.99
N ARG A 485 0.54 -21.08 -20.19
CA ARG A 485 -0.88 -20.77 -19.93
C ARG A 485 -1.81 -21.54 -20.86
N THR A 486 -1.45 -21.66 -22.13
CA THR A 486 -2.24 -22.39 -23.13
C THR A 486 -2.27 -23.89 -22.84
N GLN A 487 -1.14 -24.48 -22.45
CA GLN A 487 -1.06 -25.89 -22.05
C GLN A 487 -1.90 -26.19 -20.81
N VAL A 488 -1.80 -25.36 -19.76
CA VAL A 488 -2.53 -25.57 -18.50
C VAL A 488 -4.04 -25.38 -18.71
N ALA A 489 -4.45 -24.39 -19.49
CA ALA A 489 -5.87 -24.17 -19.82
C ALA A 489 -6.49 -25.32 -20.62
N VAL A 490 -5.74 -25.93 -21.57
CA VAL A 490 -6.21 -27.05 -22.37
C VAL A 490 -6.21 -28.37 -21.59
N ASN A 491 -5.15 -28.65 -20.84
CA ASN A 491 -4.97 -29.94 -20.17
C ASN A 491 -5.70 -30.05 -18.83
N ASN A 492 -5.82 -28.95 -18.07
CA ASN A 492 -6.40 -28.98 -16.73
C ASN A 492 -7.78 -28.30 -16.64
N GLU A 493 -8.03 -27.29 -17.47
CA GLU A 493 -9.29 -26.51 -17.41
C GLU A 493 -10.28 -26.85 -18.54
N GLY A 494 -9.90 -27.74 -19.46
CA GLY A 494 -10.76 -28.18 -20.58
C GLY A 494 -11.07 -27.09 -21.62
N LYS A 495 -10.38 -25.95 -21.57
CA LYS A 495 -10.55 -24.85 -22.54
C LYS A 495 -9.88 -25.22 -23.86
N THR A 496 -10.53 -24.99 -25.00
CA THR A 496 -9.96 -25.37 -26.30
C THR A 496 -9.27 -24.19 -26.99
N ASN A 497 -8.06 -24.43 -27.50
CA ASN A 497 -7.35 -23.53 -28.42
C ASN A 497 -7.64 -23.97 -29.86
N GLU A 498 -7.97 -23.05 -30.78
CA GLU A 498 -8.46 -23.40 -32.13
C GLU A 498 -7.50 -24.28 -32.93
N VAL A 499 -6.19 -24.03 -32.80
CA VAL A 499 -5.13 -24.78 -33.51
C VAL A 499 -4.84 -26.17 -32.94
N THR A 500 -5.39 -26.53 -31.77
CA THR A 500 -5.20 -27.85 -31.12
C THR A 500 -6.51 -28.49 -30.66
N LYS A 501 -7.65 -27.97 -31.13
CA LYS A 501 -9.01 -28.29 -30.66
C LYS A 501 -9.44 -29.76 -30.83
N ASN A 502 -8.87 -30.47 -31.82
CA ASN A 502 -9.26 -31.84 -32.17
C ASN A 502 -8.23 -32.88 -31.69
N LEU A 503 -7.19 -32.46 -30.94
CA LEU A 503 -6.20 -33.36 -30.37
C LEU A 503 -6.81 -34.10 -29.16
N LYS A 504 -6.65 -35.43 -29.15
CA LYS A 504 -7.08 -36.28 -28.02
C LYS A 504 -5.99 -36.48 -26.96
N GLU A 505 -4.77 -36.06 -27.26
CA GLU A 505 -3.62 -36.15 -26.36
C GLU A 505 -3.35 -34.79 -25.69
N PRO A 506 -2.93 -34.78 -24.42
CA PRO A 506 -2.54 -33.55 -23.72
C PRO A 506 -1.36 -32.84 -24.40
N LEU A 507 -1.37 -31.51 -24.38
CA LEU A 507 -0.27 -30.69 -24.91
C LEU A 507 0.99 -30.83 -24.04
N GLN A 508 2.17 -30.89 -24.65
CA GLN A 508 3.46 -30.89 -23.95
C GLN A 508 3.89 -29.48 -23.52
N LYS A 509 4.88 -29.40 -22.62
CA LYS A 509 5.32 -28.12 -22.03
C LYS A 509 5.93 -27.20 -23.10
N GLY A 510 5.31 -26.04 -23.29
CA GLY A 510 5.70 -25.07 -24.33
C GLY A 510 5.01 -25.26 -25.69
N GLN A 511 4.12 -26.26 -25.83
CA GLN A 511 3.46 -26.57 -27.08
C GLN A 511 2.22 -25.69 -27.32
N THR A 512 2.22 -24.93 -28.42
CA THR A 512 1.09 -24.07 -28.83
C THR A 512 0.46 -24.48 -30.18
N ALA A 513 1.05 -25.46 -30.88
CA ALA A 513 0.62 -26.03 -32.17
C ALA A 513 0.90 -27.55 -32.21
N PRO A 514 0.39 -28.33 -33.20
CA PRO A 514 0.70 -29.76 -33.35
C PRO A 514 2.21 -30.04 -33.33
N LYS A 515 2.64 -31.04 -32.55
CA LYS A 515 4.07 -31.34 -32.35
C LYS A 515 4.70 -32.07 -33.53
N ASP A 516 3.89 -32.72 -34.36
CA ASP A 516 4.30 -33.55 -35.49
C ASP A 516 3.18 -33.68 -36.53
N GLU A 517 3.51 -34.21 -37.72
CA GLU A 517 2.53 -34.46 -38.79
C GLU A 517 1.39 -35.38 -38.34
N THR A 518 1.64 -36.25 -37.36
CA THR A 518 0.63 -37.17 -36.82
C THR A 518 -0.44 -36.41 -36.04
N GLN A 519 -0.06 -35.48 -35.15
CA GLN A 519 -0.99 -34.58 -34.48
C GLN A 519 -1.66 -33.62 -35.47
N GLN A 520 -0.93 -33.15 -36.49
CA GLN A 520 -1.51 -32.24 -37.48
C GLN A 520 -2.62 -32.93 -38.31
N ARG A 521 -2.40 -34.19 -38.72
CA ARG A 521 -3.45 -35.01 -39.39
C ARG A 521 -4.64 -35.32 -38.49
N GLN A 522 -4.45 -35.46 -37.16
CA GLN A 522 -5.56 -35.61 -36.22
C GLN A 522 -6.37 -34.32 -36.08
N GLN A 523 -5.69 -33.17 -36.13
CA GLN A 523 -6.33 -31.86 -36.09
C GLN A 523 -7.23 -31.61 -37.31
N GLU A 524 -6.84 -32.11 -38.49
CA GLU A 524 -7.52 -31.94 -39.78
C GLU A 524 -8.67 -32.94 -40.05
N GLN A 525 -8.89 -33.95 -39.19
CA GLN A 525 -9.97 -34.94 -39.41
C GLN A 525 -11.37 -34.36 -39.09
N PRO A 526 -12.35 -34.46 -40.01
CA PRO A 526 -13.71 -33.99 -39.76
C PRO A 526 -14.46 -34.88 -38.75
N GLN A 527 -15.07 -34.27 -37.74
CA GLN A 527 -15.88 -34.98 -36.73
C GLN A 527 -17.07 -35.71 -37.38
N ARG A 528 -17.12 -37.04 -37.24
CA ARG A 528 -18.28 -37.85 -37.64
C ARG A 528 -19.47 -37.55 -36.71
N LYS A 529 -20.51 -36.93 -37.26
CA LYS A 529 -21.80 -36.71 -36.56
C LYS A 529 -22.44 -38.06 -36.23
N SER A 530 -22.69 -38.32 -34.95
CA SER A 530 -23.50 -39.47 -34.52
C SER A 530 -24.97 -39.22 -34.90
N LYS A 531 -25.55 -40.16 -35.67
CA LYS A 531 -27.00 -40.21 -35.91
C LYS A 531 -27.68 -40.67 -34.62
N GLY A 532 -28.57 -39.85 -34.08
CA GLY A 532 -29.38 -40.16 -32.91
C GLY A 532 -30.29 -41.38 -33.13
N MET A 533 -30.32 -42.26 -32.14
CA MET A 533 -31.27 -43.36 -32.01
C MET A 533 -32.67 -42.78 -31.72
N ARG A 534 -33.67 -43.13 -32.53
CA ARG A 534 -35.09 -43.00 -32.16
C ARG A 534 -35.47 -44.24 -31.35
N ILE A 535 -35.99 -44.05 -30.14
CA ILE A 535 -37.40 -44.23 -29.70
C ILE A 535 -37.45 -43.81 -28.23
#